data_AF-A0A1C5G691-F1
#
_entry.id   AF-A0A1C5G691-F1
#
_cell.length_a   1.000
_cell.length_b   1.000
_cell.length_c   1.000
_cell.angle_alpha   90.00
_cell.angle_beta   90.00
_cell.angle_gamma   90.00
#
_symmetry.space_group_name_H-M   'P 1'
#
loop_
_entity.id
_entity.type
_entity.pdbx_description
1 polymer ?
#
loop_
_entity_poly.entity_id
_entity_poly.type
_entity_poly.pdbx_seq_one_letter_code
_entity_poly.pdbx_strand_id
1 'polypeptide(L)'
;MARHALRNRLLTTLTACLASAVAAGAVAVSVLDRDHGHDHDDHAHIDTTNGLLVTNRSSLRMCVEVGGGTDGQAIHTDLLAGLDQARRDPNWTGAYGKARFDPATALTTGCPAPNLPDRVERTTVAGPGLTDDPSPYRVWVYVLDDPTADRILGVGRPADVATAELMREANSMWPVSTALLVRRSHLTDAAAVAPTLRAALGLVRVHQEPAP
;
A
#
# COMPACT_ATOMS: atom_id res chain seq x y z
N MET A 1 29.61 44.54 -54.40
CA MET A 1 28.64 44.89 -55.47
C MET A 1 27.36 44.12 -55.17
N ALA A 2 26.40 44.76 -54.48
CA ALA A 2 25.14 45.32 -55.02
C ALA A 2 24.11 44.24 -55.40
N ARG A 3 23.03 44.05 -54.59
CA ARG A 3 21.62 44.49 -54.82
C ARG A 3 20.86 43.49 -55.75
N HIS A 4 19.58 43.10 -55.62
CA HIS A 4 18.35 43.55 -54.97
C HIS A 4 17.35 42.34 -55.04
N ALA A 5 16.59 41.98 -53.99
CA ALA A 5 15.20 42.38 -53.68
C ALA A 5 14.07 41.75 -54.54
N LEU A 6 13.09 41.11 -53.87
CA LEU A 6 11.62 41.37 -53.91
C LEU A 6 10.88 40.22 -53.18
N ARG A 7 10.30 40.36 -51.97
CA ARG A 7 9.09 41.09 -51.50
C ARG A 7 7.75 40.51 -52.01
N ASN A 8 6.98 39.94 -51.08
CA ASN A 8 5.50 39.96 -50.96
C ASN A 8 5.23 39.65 -49.46
N ARG A 9 4.82 40.54 -48.52
CA ARG A 9 3.67 41.48 -48.40
C ARG A 9 2.32 40.79 -48.67
N LEU A 10 1.25 40.90 -47.87
CA LEU A 10 0.94 41.52 -46.56
C LEU A 10 -0.50 41.06 -46.18
N LEU A 11 -0.75 40.79 -44.89
CA LEU A 11 -1.84 41.29 -44.03
C LEU A 11 -3.37 41.09 -44.28
N THR A 12 -4.01 40.70 -43.15
CA THR A 12 -5.27 41.17 -42.50
C THR A 12 -6.67 40.81 -43.02
N THR A 13 -7.51 40.32 -42.10
CA THR A 13 -8.64 41.11 -41.53
C THR A 13 -9.25 40.47 -40.27
N LEU A 14 -9.44 41.30 -39.23
CA LEU A 14 -10.32 41.13 -38.06
C LEU A 14 -11.80 41.12 -38.48
N THR A 15 -12.73 40.57 -37.67
CA THR A 15 -13.88 41.29 -37.06
C THR A 15 -14.58 40.40 -36.02
N ALA A 16 -15.16 41.04 -35.00
CA ALA A 16 -15.59 40.52 -33.70
C ALA A 16 -17.13 40.35 -33.54
N CYS A 17 -17.51 40.00 -32.29
CA CYS A 17 -18.77 40.28 -31.57
C CYS A 17 -19.89 39.20 -31.60
N LEU A 18 -20.24 38.65 -30.42
CA LEU A 18 -21.40 39.11 -29.62
C LEU A 18 -21.57 38.26 -28.34
N ALA A 19 -21.93 38.96 -27.26
CA ALA A 19 -22.26 38.44 -25.94
C ALA A 19 -23.68 37.84 -25.89
N SER A 20 -23.94 36.98 -24.90
CA SER A 20 -25.27 36.82 -24.28
C SER A 20 -25.13 36.17 -22.91
N ALA A 21 -25.59 36.89 -21.88
CA ALA A 21 -25.81 36.40 -20.53
C ALA A 21 -27.24 35.85 -20.41
N VAL A 22 -27.43 34.76 -19.67
CA VAL A 22 -28.73 34.41 -19.06
C VAL A 22 -28.48 33.87 -17.66
N ALA A 23 -29.05 34.55 -16.68
CA ALA A 23 -29.20 34.09 -15.31
C ALA A 23 -30.64 33.59 -15.10
N ALA A 24 -30.79 32.39 -14.53
CA ALA A 24 -31.99 31.89 -13.84
C ALA A 24 -31.51 30.62 -13.09
N GLY A 25 -31.47 30.58 -11.77
CA GLY A 25 -32.65 30.53 -10.91
C GLY A 25 -32.92 29.08 -10.52
N ALA A 26 -32.11 28.52 -9.62
CA ALA A 26 -32.36 27.21 -9.02
C ALA A 26 -32.87 27.41 -7.58
N VAL A 27 -34.13 27.05 -7.37
CA VAL A 27 -34.81 27.02 -6.08
C VAL A 27 -34.19 25.88 -5.26
N ALA A 28 -33.43 26.22 -4.22
CA ALA A 28 -33.02 25.24 -3.22
C ALA A 28 -34.19 25.00 -2.27
N VAL A 29 -34.89 23.88 -2.46
CA VAL A 29 -35.84 23.35 -1.47
C VAL A 29 -35.01 22.76 -0.34
N SER A 30 -34.83 23.52 0.74
CA SER A 30 -34.30 23.02 2.00
C SER A 30 -35.35 22.13 2.66
N VAL A 31 -35.32 20.84 2.32
CA VAL A 31 -35.95 19.80 3.12
C VAL A 31 -35.13 19.65 4.40
N LEU A 32 -35.82 19.86 5.51
CA LEU A 32 -35.41 19.54 6.86
C LEU A 32 -35.03 18.07 6.95
N ASP A 33 -33.78 17.78 7.31
CA ASP A 33 -33.48 16.65 8.17
C ASP A 33 -32.27 17.04 9.04
N ARG A 34 -32.56 17.48 10.27
CA ARG A 34 -31.56 17.68 11.32
C ARG A 34 -32.03 16.87 12.51
N ASP A 35 -32.13 15.58 12.28
CA ASP A 35 -32.24 14.59 13.32
C ASP A 35 -30.85 14.24 13.85
N HIS A 36 -30.83 13.81 15.11
CA HIS A 36 -29.69 13.75 16.01
C HIS A 36 -28.55 12.81 15.58
N GLY A 37 -27.31 13.19 15.90
CA GLY A 37 -26.19 12.24 15.96
C GLY A 37 -24.87 12.95 16.11
N HIS A 38 -24.15 12.67 17.20
CA HIS A 38 -22.79 13.14 17.40
C HIS A 38 -21.88 12.65 16.26
N ASP A 39 -21.22 13.57 15.57
CA ASP A 39 -20.09 13.29 14.67
C ASP A 39 -18.99 12.56 15.44
N HIS A 40 -19.02 11.23 15.38
CA HIS A 40 -17.98 10.34 15.88
C HIS A 40 -17.56 9.33 14.79
N ASP A 41 -17.67 9.65 13.50
CA ASP A 41 -17.47 8.65 12.44
C ASP A 41 -16.43 9.10 11.40
N ASP A 42 -15.17 9.21 11.83
CA ASP A 42 -14.01 9.15 10.91
C ASP A 42 -12.86 8.33 11.52
N HIS A 43 -13.19 7.39 12.43
CA HIS A 43 -12.22 6.42 12.93
C HIS A 43 -12.09 5.24 11.96
N ALA A 44 -10.90 4.63 11.91
CA ALA A 44 -10.70 3.42 11.12
C ALA A 44 -11.58 2.29 11.67
N HIS A 45 -12.22 1.54 10.77
CA HIS A 45 -13.04 0.36 11.09
C HIS A 45 -12.56 -0.84 10.29
N ILE A 46 -12.83 -2.05 10.78
CA ILE A 46 -12.50 -3.27 10.04
C ILE A 46 -13.41 -3.39 8.82
N ASP A 47 -12.81 -3.52 7.63
CA ASP A 47 -13.52 -3.81 6.39
C ASP A 47 -12.97 -5.10 5.77
N THR A 48 -13.69 -6.20 6.01
CA THR A 48 -13.34 -7.51 5.47
C THR A 48 -13.80 -7.72 4.02
N THR A 49 -14.50 -6.75 3.42
CA THR A 49 -14.96 -6.85 2.03
C THR A 49 -13.84 -6.62 1.02
N ASN A 50 -12.70 -6.10 1.47
CA ASN A 50 -11.51 -5.90 0.67
C ASN A 50 -10.23 -6.27 1.45
N GLY A 51 -9.15 -6.53 0.72
CA GLY A 51 -7.86 -7.00 1.25
C GLY A 51 -7.02 -5.93 1.94
N LEU A 52 -7.48 -4.68 2.03
CA LEU A 52 -6.86 -3.61 2.82
C LEU A 52 -7.27 -3.66 4.30
N LEU A 53 -8.35 -4.39 4.61
CA LEU A 53 -8.84 -4.76 5.95
C LEU A 53 -9.34 -3.62 6.84
N VAL A 54 -9.15 -2.37 6.45
CA VAL A 54 -9.61 -1.19 7.19
C VAL A 54 -10.16 -0.11 6.27
N THR A 55 -11.18 0.62 6.73
CA THR A 55 -11.93 1.60 5.94
C THR A 55 -11.13 2.82 5.51
N ASN A 56 -10.12 3.23 6.29
CA ASN A 56 -9.29 4.40 6.00
C ASN A 56 -8.22 4.15 4.91
N ARG A 57 -8.11 2.92 4.38
CA ARG A 57 -7.19 2.59 3.29
C ARG A 57 -7.92 2.51 1.96
N SER A 58 -7.51 3.34 1.01
CA SER A 58 -8.01 3.32 -0.38
C SER A 58 -7.03 2.75 -1.40
N SER A 59 -5.79 2.47 -0.99
CA SER A 59 -4.71 2.02 -1.86
C SER A 59 -3.83 0.98 -1.19
N LEU A 60 -3.34 0.01 -1.95
CA LEU A 60 -2.29 -0.89 -1.47
C LEU A 60 -0.97 -0.13 -1.33
N ARG A 61 -0.47 -0.06 -0.10
CA ARG A 61 0.85 0.48 0.23
C ARG A 61 1.60 -0.49 1.11
N MET A 62 2.92 -0.51 0.96
CA MET A 62 3.83 -1.34 1.73
C MET A 62 4.95 -0.44 2.25
N CYS A 63 5.29 -0.61 3.53
CA CYS A 63 6.45 0.04 4.10
C CYS A 63 7.63 -0.92 4.06
N VAL A 64 8.81 -0.44 3.68
CA VAL A 64 10.03 -1.25 3.55
C VAL A 64 11.10 -0.72 4.50
N GLU A 65 11.50 -1.57 5.43
CA GLU A 65 12.62 -1.34 6.33
C GLU A 65 13.80 -2.24 5.92
N VAL A 66 14.94 -1.63 5.62
CA VAL A 66 16.15 -2.34 5.17
C VAL A 66 17.17 -2.32 6.29
N GLY A 67 17.46 -3.49 6.88
CA GLY A 67 18.42 -3.59 7.98
C GLY A 67 19.87 -3.45 7.50
N GLY A 68 20.44 -2.24 7.55
CA GLY A 68 21.86 -1.96 7.22
C GLY A 68 22.24 -2.15 5.74
N GLY A 69 23.12 -1.31 5.19
CA GLY A 69 23.63 -1.40 3.81
C GLY A 69 23.07 -0.32 2.85
N THR A 70 23.60 -0.28 1.61
CA THR A 70 23.37 0.80 0.63
C THR A 70 22.47 0.44 -0.56
N ASP A 71 21.98 -0.80 -0.66
CA ASP A 71 21.36 -1.33 -1.89
C ASP A 71 19.84 -1.09 -1.97
N GLY A 72 19.35 0.03 -1.42
CA GLY A 72 17.92 0.32 -1.32
C GLY A 72 17.19 0.32 -2.66
N GLN A 73 17.84 0.78 -3.74
CA GLN A 73 17.23 0.81 -5.07
C GLN A 73 17.06 -0.58 -5.70
N ALA A 74 18.02 -1.47 -5.50
CA ALA A 74 17.93 -2.86 -5.97
C ALA A 74 16.80 -3.59 -5.23
N ILE A 75 16.78 -3.47 -3.90
CA ILE A 75 15.73 -4.02 -3.04
C ILE A 75 14.34 -3.52 -3.47
N HIS A 76 14.21 -2.22 -3.71
CA HIS A 76 12.95 -1.63 -4.17
C HIS A 76 12.51 -2.21 -5.52
N THR A 77 13.44 -2.37 -6.46
CA THR A 77 13.18 -2.95 -7.79
C THR A 77 12.71 -4.40 -7.69
N ASP A 78 13.39 -5.21 -6.86
CA ASP A 78 13.05 -6.62 -6.66
C ASP A 78 11.69 -6.79 -5.98
N LEU A 79 11.38 -5.95 -4.97
CA LEU A 79 10.09 -5.95 -4.30
C LEU A 79 8.94 -5.53 -5.24
N LEU A 80 9.16 -4.54 -6.11
CA LEU A 80 8.17 -4.16 -7.12
C LEU A 80 7.94 -5.30 -8.13
N ALA A 81 8.99 -5.99 -8.57
CA ALA A 81 8.87 -7.14 -9.46
C ALA A 81 8.09 -8.29 -8.79
N GLY A 82 8.38 -8.58 -7.52
CA GLY A 82 7.64 -9.55 -6.72
C GLY A 82 6.16 -9.16 -6.56
N LEU A 83 5.87 -7.87 -6.34
CA LEU A 83 4.51 -7.37 -6.25
C LEU A 83 3.77 -7.47 -7.59
N ASP A 84 4.43 -7.16 -8.71
CA ASP A 84 3.85 -7.35 -10.04
C ASP A 84 3.54 -8.83 -10.33
N GLN A 85 4.38 -9.75 -9.85
CA GLN A 85 4.09 -11.17 -9.93
C GLN A 85 2.90 -11.57 -9.05
N ALA A 86 2.83 -11.08 -7.81
CA ALA A 86 1.71 -11.36 -6.90
C ALA A 86 0.37 -10.83 -7.44
N ARG A 87 0.38 -9.75 -8.23
CA ARG A 87 -0.79 -9.20 -8.92
C ARG A 87 -1.40 -10.14 -9.96
N ARG A 88 -0.66 -11.16 -10.40
CA ARG A 88 -1.14 -12.19 -11.33
C ARG A 88 -1.82 -13.35 -10.59
N ASP A 89 -1.88 -13.32 -9.26
CA ASP A 89 -2.57 -14.34 -8.46
C ASP A 89 -4.08 -14.33 -8.77
N PRO A 90 -4.73 -15.49 -8.96
CA PRO A 90 -6.17 -15.56 -9.25
C PRO A 90 -7.06 -14.88 -8.20
N ASN A 91 -6.61 -14.81 -6.94
CA ASN A 91 -7.37 -14.18 -5.86
C ASN A 91 -7.21 -12.65 -5.81
N TRP A 92 -6.33 -12.07 -6.64
CA TRP A 92 -6.03 -10.64 -6.62
C TRP A 92 -7.28 -9.78 -6.80
N THR A 93 -8.10 -10.06 -7.80
CA THR A 93 -9.29 -9.26 -8.10
C THR A 93 -10.30 -9.31 -6.94
N GLY A 94 -10.44 -10.47 -6.30
CA GLY A 94 -11.32 -10.62 -5.14
C GLY A 94 -10.83 -9.82 -3.92
N ALA A 95 -9.52 -9.85 -3.66
CA ALA A 95 -8.94 -9.12 -2.54
C ALA A 95 -8.83 -7.61 -2.80
N TYR A 96 -8.34 -7.20 -3.97
CA TYR A 96 -7.89 -5.83 -4.22
C TYR A 96 -8.59 -5.14 -5.39
N GLY A 97 -9.62 -5.74 -6.01
CA GLY A 97 -10.23 -5.24 -7.24
C GLY A 97 -10.76 -3.80 -7.18
N LYS A 98 -11.08 -3.28 -5.98
CA LYS A 98 -11.47 -1.88 -5.75
C LYS A 98 -10.34 -1.00 -5.19
N ALA A 99 -9.26 -1.59 -4.70
CA ALA A 99 -8.13 -0.88 -4.13
C ALA A 99 -7.30 -0.22 -5.25
N ARG A 100 -6.86 1.01 -5.03
CA ARG A 100 -5.92 1.67 -5.94
C ARG A 100 -4.54 1.03 -5.80
N PHE A 101 -3.85 0.86 -6.92
CA PHE A 101 -2.46 0.46 -6.96
C PHE A 101 -1.69 1.37 -7.91
N ASP A 102 -0.63 1.99 -7.39
CA ASP A 102 0.28 2.82 -8.16
C ASP A 102 1.72 2.42 -7.81
N PRO A 103 2.50 1.85 -8.75
CA PRO A 103 3.87 1.43 -8.51
C PRO A 103 4.77 2.53 -7.92
N ALA A 104 4.50 3.80 -8.23
CA ALA A 104 5.31 4.93 -7.75
C ALA A 104 5.12 5.21 -6.24
N THR A 105 3.99 4.77 -5.67
CA THR A 105 3.63 5.01 -4.26
C THR A 105 3.36 3.73 -3.47
N ALA A 106 3.44 2.57 -4.13
CA ALA A 106 3.18 1.26 -3.54
C ALA A 106 4.21 0.87 -2.47
N LEU A 107 5.47 1.30 -2.63
CA LEU A 107 6.55 1.03 -1.68
C LEU A 107 7.05 2.36 -1.09
N THR A 108 7.14 2.43 0.24
CA THR A 108 7.74 3.55 0.96
C THR A 108 8.86 3.02 1.84
N THR A 109 10.04 3.64 1.83
CA THR A 109 11.17 3.25 2.67
C THR A 109 11.22 4.07 3.96
N GLY A 110 11.86 3.51 5.00
CA GLY A 110 12.06 4.20 6.28
C GLY A 110 10.80 4.16 7.13
N CYS A 111 10.51 2.99 7.69
CA CYS A 111 9.26 2.76 8.37
C CYS A 111 9.20 3.52 9.71
N PRO A 112 8.05 4.10 10.10
CA PRO A 112 7.98 5.01 11.23
C PRO A 112 8.09 4.31 12.60
N ALA A 113 7.78 3.02 12.69
CA ALA A 113 7.84 2.24 13.92
C ALA A 113 8.30 0.79 13.66
N PRO A 114 9.55 0.57 13.22
CA PRO A 114 10.05 -0.77 12.98
C PRO A 114 10.34 -1.44 14.32
N ASN A 115 9.69 -2.56 14.58
CA ASN A 115 9.97 -3.39 15.76
C ASN A 115 10.12 -4.84 15.31
N LEU A 116 11.28 -5.42 15.55
CA LEU A 116 11.60 -6.79 15.18
C LEU A 116 11.65 -7.68 16.43
N PRO A 117 11.04 -8.86 16.39
CA PRO A 117 11.10 -9.82 17.48
C PRO A 117 12.50 -10.47 17.53
N ASP A 118 12.82 -11.12 18.65
CA ASP A 118 14.01 -11.98 18.73
C ASP A 118 13.88 -13.22 17.86
N ARG A 119 12.66 -13.78 17.77
CA ARG A 119 12.31 -14.94 16.95
C ARG A 119 10.87 -14.87 16.47
N VAL A 120 10.62 -15.35 15.25
CA VAL A 120 9.25 -15.51 14.73
C VAL A 120 8.64 -16.80 15.29
N GLU A 121 7.52 -16.62 15.98
CA GLU A 121 6.62 -17.64 16.49
C GLU A 121 5.19 -17.33 16.02
N ARG A 122 4.26 -18.24 16.28
CA ARG A 122 2.90 -18.18 15.74
C ARG A 122 2.12 -16.90 16.12
N THR A 123 2.36 -16.38 17.32
CA THR A 123 1.67 -15.18 17.85
C THR A 123 2.54 -13.94 17.80
N THR A 124 3.69 -14.02 17.12
CA THR A 124 4.65 -12.92 17.08
C THR A 124 4.08 -11.73 16.34
N VAL A 125 4.39 -10.55 16.89
CA VAL A 125 4.15 -9.27 16.27
C VAL A 125 5.51 -8.68 15.85
N ALA A 126 5.62 -8.30 14.58
CA ALA A 126 6.80 -7.64 14.02
C ALA A 126 6.35 -6.35 13.33
N GLY A 127 6.34 -5.24 14.07
CA GLY A 127 5.82 -3.95 13.62
C GLY A 127 5.22 -3.12 14.73
N PRO A 128 4.36 -2.15 14.40
CA PRO A 128 3.78 -1.22 15.38
C PRO A 128 2.97 -1.90 16.49
N GLY A 129 2.39 -3.07 16.24
CA GLY A 129 1.62 -3.83 17.21
C GLY A 129 0.19 -3.35 17.40
N LEU A 130 -0.28 -3.28 18.65
CA LEU A 130 -1.65 -2.88 18.94
C LEU A 130 -1.84 -1.39 18.67
N THR A 131 -2.82 -1.05 17.83
CA THR A 131 -3.17 0.33 17.48
C THR A 131 -4.68 0.49 17.28
N ASP A 132 -5.21 1.66 17.63
CA ASP A 132 -6.58 2.08 17.31
C ASP A 132 -6.62 2.88 15.99
N ASP A 133 -5.46 3.31 15.48
CA ASP A 133 -5.29 4.00 14.20
C ASP A 133 -4.24 3.24 13.35
N PRO A 134 -4.67 2.27 12.54
CA PRO A 134 -3.78 1.48 11.71
C PRO A 134 -3.05 2.34 10.67
N SER A 135 -1.76 2.07 10.47
CA SER A 135 -0.95 2.75 9.47
C SER A 135 -1.55 2.63 8.06
N PRO A 136 -1.18 3.50 7.11
CA PRO A 136 -1.63 3.38 5.72
C PRO A 136 -1.07 2.14 5.00
N TYR A 137 -0.17 1.38 5.64
CA TYR A 137 0.53 0.25 5.03
C TYR A 137 -0.17 -1.06 5.33
N ARG A 138 -0.51 -1.81 4.28
CA ARG A 138 -1.08 -3.16 4.42
C ARG A 138 0.00 -4.20 4.76
N VAL A 139 1.22 -3.98 4.26
CA VAL A 139 2.36 -4.87 4.48
C VAL A 139 3.57 -4.07 4.96
N TRP A 140 4.24 -4.58 5.98
CA TRP A 140 5.52 -4.09 6.49
C TRP A 140 6.60 -5.08 6.07
N VAL A 141 7.53 -4.67 5.22
CA VAL A 141 8.60 -5.53 4.69
C VAL A 141 9.87 -5.23 5.45
N TYR A 142 10.43 -6.24 6.12
CA TYR A 142 11.72 -6.18 6.79
C TYR A 142 12.74 -6.98 6.01
N VAL A 143 13.70 -6.28 5.38
CA VAL A 143 14.80 -6.90 4.65
C VAL A 143 15.99 -7.10 5.59
N LEU A 144 16.15 -8.32 6.05
CA LEU A 144 17.11 -8.71 7.09
C LEU A 144 18.45 -9.10 6.47
N ASP A 145 19.56 -8.67 7.08
CA ASP A 145 20.87 -9.28 6.80
C ASP A 145 20.90 -10.75 7.27
N ASP A 146 21.87 -11.52 6.80
CA ASP A 146 21.94 -12.96 7.10
C ASP A 146 22.01 -13.27 8.61
N PRO A 147 22.83 -12.56 9.44
CA PRO A 147 22.86 -12.79 10.88
C PRO A 147 21.52 -12.52 11.57
N THR A 148 20.84 -11.43 11.18
CA THR A 148 19.53 -11.09 11.74
C THR A 148 18.46 -12.09 11.28
N ALA A 149 18.51 -12.52 10.02
CA ALA A 149 17.61 -13.54 9.49
C ALA A 149 17.81 -14.89 10.19
N ASP A 150 19.04 -15.32 10.45
CA ASP A 150 19.33 -16.54 11.20
C ASP A 150 18.74 -16.51 12.62
N ARG A 151 18.85 -15.35 13.30
CA ARG A 151 18.28 -15.15 14.64
C ARG A 151 16.75 -15.18 14.61
N ILE A 152 16.15 -14.38 13.72
CA ILE A 152 14.71 -14.11 13.72
C ILE A 152 13.92 -15.24 13.05
N LEU A 153 14.32 -15.63 11.84
CA LEU A 153 13.62 -16.63 11.03
C LEU A 153 14.08 -18.04 11.37
N GLY A 154 15.35 -18.19 11.71
CA GLY A 154 16.05 -19.47 11.78
C GLY A 154 16.99 -19.67 10.58
N VAL A 155 18.00 -20.52 10.79
CA VAL A 155 19.05 -20.80 9.80
C VAL A 155 18.45 -21.32 8.49
N GLY A 156 18.88 -20.73 7.37
CA GLY A 156 18.50 -21.15 6.02
C GLY A 156 17.06 -20.85 5.63
N ARG A 157 16.25 -20.24 6.51
CA ARG A 157 14.88 -19.83 6.15
C ARG A 157 14.93 -18.53 5.33
N PRO A 158 14.32 -18.52 4.13
CA PRO A 158 14.41 -17.38 3.21
C PRO A 158 13.48 -16.23 3.60
N ALA A 159 12.28 -16.54 4.11
CA ALA A 159 11.30 -15.54 4.51
C ALA A 159 10.24 -16.15 5.45
N ASP A 160 9.54 -15.31 6.19
CA ASP A 160 8.34 -15.67 6.96
C ASP A 160 7.38 -14.49 7.06
N VAL A 161 6.16 -14.74 7.55
CA VAL A 161 5.17 -13.72 7.87
C VAL A 161 4.83 -13.68 9.35
N ALA A 162 4.56 -12.48 9.86
CA ALA A 162 4.03 -12.26 11.20
C ALA A 162 2.96 -11.17 11.16
N THR A 163 2.24 -10.95 12.26
CA THR A 163 1.34 -9.80 12.34
C THR A 163 2.16 -8.53 12.52
N ALA A 164 1.88 -7.46 11.77
CA ALA A 164 2.54 -6.17 11.98
C ALA A 164 1.69 -5.25 12.88
N GLU A 165 0.40 -5.19 12.60
CA GLU A 165 -0.55 -4.33 13.32
C GLU A 165 -1.79 -5.14 13.70
N LEU A 166 -2.21 -4.95 14.95
CA LEU A 166 -3.44 -5.48 15.51
C LEU A 166 -4.35 -4.30 15.84
N MET A 167 -5.57 -4.33 15.33
CA MET A 167 -6.60 -3.36 15.70
C MET A 167 -7.62 -4.02 16.61
N ARG A 168 -8.01 -3.34 17.68
CA ARG A 168 -9.10 -3.81 18.54
C ARG A 168 -10.41 -3.25 18.00
N GLU A 169 -11.35 -4.14 17.71
CA GLU A 169 -12.72 -3.74 17.38
C GLU A 169 -13.70 -4.59 18.19
N ALA A 170 -14.56 -3.91 18.95
CA ALA A 170 -15.37 -4.51 20.00
C ALA A 170 -14.50 -5.38 20.94
N ASN A 171 -14.83 -6.67 21.07
CA ASN A 171 -14.14 -7.63 21.94
C ASN A 171 -13.11 -8.51 21.21
N SER A 172 -12.74 -8.15 19.98
CA SER A 172 -11.83 -8.96 19.13
C SER A 172 -10.59 -8.18 18.71
N MET A 173 -9.49 -8.91 18.52
CA MET A 173 -8.24 -8.39 17.99
C MET A 173 -8.10 -8.84 16.53
N TRP A 174 -7.98 -7.89 15.62
CA TRP A 174 -7.91 -8.14 14.19
C TRP A 174 -6.50 -7.84 13.66
N PRO A 175 -5.84 -8.79 12.98
CA PRO A 175 -4.61 -8.50 12.26
C PRO A 175 -4.96 -7.66 11.02
N VAL A 176 -4.60 -6.39 11.04
CA VAL A 176 -4.93 -5.43 9.96
C VAL A 176 -3.74 -5.16 9.03
N SER A 177 -2.53 -5.49 9.48
CA SER A 177 -1.32 -5.41 8.66
C SER A 177 -0.43 -6.62 8.89
N THR A 178 0.33 -6.99 7.87
CA THR A 178 1.20 -8.17 7.91
C THR A 178 2.65 -7.75 7.77
N ALA A 179 3.52 -8.36 8.57
CA ALA A 179 4.96 -8.25 8.43
C ALA A 179 5.45 -9.33 7.46
N LEU A 180 6.16 -8.94 6.42
CA LEU A 180 6.96 -9.82 5.57
C LEU A 180 8.41 -9.68 6.01
N LEU A 181 8.95 -10.72 6.64
CA LEU A 181 10.36 -10.75 7.01
C LEU A 181 11.10 -11.55 5.94
N VAL A 182 12.08 -10.95 5.28
CA VAL A 182 12.80 -11.57 4.16
C VAL A 182 14.30 -11.47 4.37
N ARG A 183 14.99 -12.59 4.19
CA ARG A 183 16.44 -12.66 4.17
C ARG A 183 16.94 -12.01 2.87
N ARG A 184 17.81 -11.01 2.99
CA ARG A 184 18.30 -10.22 1.85
C ARG A 184 18.91 -11.08 0.74
N SER A 185 19.70 -12.09 1.09
CA SER A 185 20.35 -12.99 0.15
C SER A 185 19.37 -13.80 -0.73
N HIS A 186 18.09 -13.85 -0.35
CA HIS A 186 17.03 -14.53 -1.11
C HIS A 186 16.05 -13.58 -1.79
N LEU A 187 16.22 -12.26 -1.68
CA LEU A 187 15.24 -11.30 -2.21
C LEU A 187 15.05 -11.42 -3.74
N THR A 188 16.12 -11.75 -4.47
CA THR A 188 16.11 -11.97 -5.91
C THR A 188 15.61 -13.37 -6.31
N ASP A 189 15.49 -14.30 -5.36
CA ASP A 189 14.92 -15.62 -5.59
C ASP A 189 13.39 -15.55 -5.49
N ALA A 190 12.77 -15.22 -6.62
CA ALA A 190 11.32 -15.12 -6.74
C ALA A 190 10.60 -16.42 -6.32
N ALA A 191 11.22 -17.60 -6.49
CA ALA A 191 10.61 -18.86 -6.09
C ALA A 191 10.54 -19.00 -4.56
N ALA A 192 11.52 -18.47 -3.84
CA ALA A 192 11.55 -18.47 -2.38
C ALA A 192 10.65 -17.38 -1.76
N VAL A 193 10.57 -16.20 -2.37
CA VAL A 193 9.89 -15.02 -1.76
C VAL A 193 8.44 -14.87 -2.20
N ALA A 194 8.09 -15.20 -3.44
CA ALA A 194 6.73 -14.97 -3.97
C ALA A 194 5.61 -15.68 -3.17
N PRO A 195 5.77 -16.93 -2.67
CA PRO A 195 4.76 -17.53 -1.80
C PRO A 195 4.53 -16.72 -0.52
N THR A 196 5.59 -16.26 0.13
CA THR A 196 5.52 -15.50 1.38
C THR A 196 4.98 -14.08 1.17
N LEU A 197 5.30 -13.43 0.05
CA LEU A 197 4.72 -12.14 -0.32
C LEU A 197 3.20 -12.26 -0.57
N ARG A 198 2.76 -13.30 -1.29
CA ARG A 198 1.33 -13.57 -1.49
C ARG A 198 0.59 -13.85 -0.18
N ALA A 199 1.24 -14.59 0.73
CA ALA A 199 0.74 -14.80 2.08
C ALA A 199 0.65 -13.46 2.87
N ALA A 200 1.66 -12.59 2.76
CA ALA A 200 1.66 -11.29 3.42
C ALA A 200 0.54 -10.37 2.91
N LEU A 201 0.21 -10.48 1.62
CA LEU A 201 -0.93 -9.81 0.99
C LEU A 201 -2.28 -10.50 1.29
N GLY A 202 -2.30 -11.63 2.00
CA GLY A 202 -3.54 -12.37 2.27
C GLY A 202 -4.19 -12.98 1.03
N LEU A 203 -3.44 -13.16 -0.07
CA LEU A 203 -3.92 -13.77 -1.31
C LEU A 203 -4.00 -15.30 -1.22
N VAL A 204 -3.20 -15.88 -0.34
CA VAL A 204 -3.22 -17.31 -0.02
C VAL A 204 -3.26 -17.47 1.48
N ARG A 205 -3.92 -18.53 1.96
CA ARG A 205 -3.82 -18.89 3.37
C ARG A 205 -2.39 -19.34 3.64
N VAL A 206 -1.74 -18.72 4.62
CA VAL A 206 -0.62 -19.38 5.30
C VAL A 206 -1.19 -20.69 5.84
N HIS A 207 -0.51 -21.83 5.66
CA HIS A 207 -0.94 -23.08 6.31
C HIS A 207 -0.88 -22.85 7.83
N GLN A 208 -1.98 -22.36 8.39
CA GLN A 208 -2.21 -22.22 9.82
C GLN A 208 -2.99 -23.46 10.22
N GLU A 209 -2.27 -24.50 10.64
CA GLU A 209 -2.89 -25.58 11.41
C GLU A 209 -3.55 -24.93 12.65
N PRO A 210 -4.85 -25.17 12.94
CA PRO A 210 -5.54 -24.48 14.03
C PRO A 210 -4.78 -24.67 15.35
N ALA A 211 -4.74 -23.63 16.18
CA ALA A 211 -4.20 -23.76 17.53
C ALA A 211 -5.12 -24.72 18.30
N PRO A 212 -4.57 -25.68 19.06
CA PRO A 212 -5.38 -26.58 19.89
C PRO A 212 -6.20 -25.80 20.92
#